data_AF-A0A9E5DJN6-F1
#
_entry.id   AF-A0A9E5DJN6-F1
#
_cell.length_a   1.000
_cell.length_b   1.000
_cell.length_c   1.000
_cell.angle_alpha   90.00
_cell.angle_beta   90.00
_cell.angle_gamma   90.00
#
_symmetry.space_group_name_H-M   'P 1'
#
loop_
_entity.id
_entity.type
_entity.pdbx_description
1 polymer ?
#
loop_
_entity_poly.entity_id
_entity_poly.type
_entity_poly.pdbx_seq_one_letter_code
_entity_poly.pdbx_strand_id
1 'polypeptide(L)'
;MSIIDTIINTINYINALVWGLPAVIILAGTGLAVSVLSGFAQIRYFRKALKNMVYKGTGAKGEIRPFAVWWAVMGATVGVGNIAGVSTAIHLGGAGALFWMWVCAILGMMTKAIEATLANYTKRVTPEGRVEGGTPYYIRLIPVVGPALAVIFSIFTFIAAFGIGNMVQANSVAHAAEYIAGMYKGSPEVARLLAGILMLVFTALVVRGGLKRIAEVSNYLVPFMVTWYIAVSIIALVIYAENLPLTIREIFTYAFTPQAAAVGLAGWVVYSAIRCGFC
;
A
#
# COMPACT_ATOMS: atom_id res chain seq x y z
N MET A 1 20.55 6.12 30.61
CA MET A 1 19.76 5.74 29.43
C MET A 1 19.49 7.01 28.66
N SER A 2 19.93 7.12 27.40
CA SER A 2 19.79 8.37 26.64
C SER A 2 18.32 8.71 26.43
N ILE A 3 17.96 9.99 26.35
CA ILE A 3 16.61 10.44 25.98
C ILE A 3 16.17 9.80 24.66
N ILE A 4 17.12 9.61 23.74
CA ILE A 4 16.91 8.95 22.44
C ILE A 4 16.52 7.47 22.63
N ASP A 5 17.19 6.74 23.52
CA ASP A 5 16.88 5.33 23.79
C ASP A 5 15.48 5.17 24.39
N THR A 6 15.10 6.09 25.28
CA THR A 6 13.76 6.11 25.88
C THR A 6 12.67 6.39 24.83
N ILE A 7 12.92 7.32 23.90
CA ILE A 7 12.01 7.60 22.77
C ILE A 7 11.91 6.37 21.86
N ILE A 8 13.03 5.76 21.47
CA ILE A 8 13.06 4.57 20.62
C ILE A 8 12.32 3.41 21.28
N ASN A 9 12.54 3.16 22.56
CA ASN A 9 11.87 2.08 23.28
C ASN A 9 10.36 2.32 23.42
N THR A 10 9.95 3.58 23.65
CA THR A 10 8.53 3.95 23.68
C THR A 10 7.88 3.74 22.32
N ILE A 11 8.53 4.18 21.23
CA ILE A 11 8.07 3.96 19.86
C ILE A 11 7.97 2.47 19.54
N ASN A 12 8.96 1.67 19.93
CA ASN A 12 8.97 0.22 19.71
C ASN A 12 7.84 -0.47 20.47
N TYR A 13 7.57 -0.06 21.71
CA TYR A 13 6.46 -0.58 22.50
C TYR A 13 5.10 -0.24 21.88
N ILE A 14 4.90 1.03 21.48
CA ILE A 14 3.68 1.45 20.78
C ILE A 14 3.54 0.71 19.46
N ASN A 15 4.62 0.53 18.69
CA ASN A 15 4.60 -0.22 17.45
C ASN A 15 4.22 -1.70 17.68
N ALA A 16 4.75 -2.33 18.72
CA ALA A 16 4.40 -3.71 19.07
C ALA A 16 2.93 -3.85 19.49
N LEU A 17 2.36 -2.83 20.14
CA LEU A 17 0.96 -2.81 20.55
C LEU A 17 0.01 -2.53 19.37
N VAL A 18 0.30 -1.47 18.60
CA VAL A 18 -0.54 -0.97 17.50
C VAL A 18 -0.46 -1.87 16.27
N TRP A 19 0.72 -2.39 15.94
CA TRP A 19 0.87 -3.32 14.83
C TRP A 19 0.83 -4.77 15.28
N GLY A 20 0.60 -5.00 16.58
CA GLY A 20 0.53 -6.29 17.26
C GLY A 20 -0.55 -7.23 16.76
N LEU A 21 -0.59 -8.41 17.39
CA LEU A 21 -1.63 -9.42 17.16
C LEU A 21 -3.08 -8.86 17.24
N PRO A 22 -3.42 -7.90 18.14
CA PRO A 22 -4.77 -7.33 18.18
C PRO A 22 -5.16 -6.58 16.89
N ALA A 23 -4.29 -5.74 16.34
CA ALA A 23 -4.59 -5.01 15.12
C ALA A 23 -4.69 -5.93 13.91
N VAL A 24 -3.84 -6.96 13.87
CA VAL A 24 -3.89 -8.02 12.88
C VAL A 24 -5.26 -8.72 12.89
N ILE A 25 -5.75 -9.10 14.08
CA ILE A 25 -7.07 -9.72 14.25
C ILE A 25 -8.19 -8.76 13.84
N ILE A 26 -8.10 -7.48 14.22
CA ILE A 26 -9.13 -6.49 13.88
C ILE A 26 -9.18 -6.26 12.37
N LEU A 27 -8.05 -6.09 11.70
CA LEU A 27 -7.98 -5.82 10.26
C LEU A 27 -8.45 -7.03 9.44
N ALA A 28 -7.88 -8.22 9.72
CA ALA A 28 -8.26 -9.44 9.02
C ALA A 28 -9.71 -9.85 9.36
N GLY A 29 -10.11 -9.73 10.62
CA GLY A 29 -11.46 -10.04 11.10
C GLY A 29 -12.51 -9.10 10.51
N THR A 30 -12.22 -7.80 10.41
CA THR A 30 -13.12 -6.84 9.74
C THR A 30 -13.24 -7.15 8.26
N GLY A 31 -12.13 -7.42 7.57
CA GLY A 31 -12.14 -7.80 6.15
C GLY A 31 -12.93 -9.09 5.90
N LEU A 32 -12.80 -10.08 6.79
CA LEU A 32 -13.57 -11.32 6.75
C LEU A 32 -15.06 -11.08 7.03
N ALA A 33 -15.41 -10.35 8.08
CA ALA A 33 -16.78 -10.03 8.43
C ALA A 33 -17.50 -9.30 7.28
N VAL A 34 -16.86 -8.26 6.74
CA VAL A 34 -17.36 -7.50 5.59
C VAL A 34 -17.48 -8.37 4.33
N SER A 35 -16.52 -9.28 4.10
CA SER A 35 -16.58 -10.25 3.01
C SER A 35 -17.77 -11.19 3.14
N VAL A 36 -18.02 -11.74 4.33
CA VAL A 36 -19.15 -12.65 4.58
C VAL A 36 -20.48 -11.90 4.49
N LEU A 37 -20.61 -10.72 5.12
CA LEU A 37 -21.84 -9.91 5.09
C LEU A 37 -22.23 -9.45 3.69
N SER A 38 -21.24 -9.20 2.83
CA SER A 38 -21.47 -8.87 1.41
C SER A 38 -21.67 -10.10 0.51
N GLY A 39 -21.65 -11.32 1.09
CA GLY A 39 -21.74 -12.57 0.36
C GLY A 39 -20.58 -12.78 -0.62
N PHE A 40 -19.36 -12.43 -0.24
CA PHE A 40 -18.15 -12.47 -1.07
C PHE A 40 -18.30 -11.70 -2.39
N ALA A 41 -18.85 -10.48 -2.31
CA ALA A 41 -19.06 -9.61 -3.46
C ALA A 41 -17.78 -9.37 -4.27
N GLN A 42 -16.61 -9.31 -3.60
CA GLN A 42 -15.32 -9.15 -4.25
C GLN A 42 -14.96 -10.30 -5.21
N ILE A 43 -15.43 -11.52 -4.94
CA ILE A 43 -15.22 -12.68 -5.83
C ILE A 43 -16.32 -12.73 -6.89
N ARG A 44 -17.59 -12.56 -6.48
CA ARG A 44 -18.75 -12.65 -7.38
C ARG A 44 -18.76 -11.59 -8.48
N TYR A 45 -18.37 -10.36 -8.15
CA TYR A 45 -18.40 -9.23 -9.09
C TYR A 45 -17.04 -8.90 -9.72
N PHE A 46 -15.99 -9.68 -9.43
CA PHE A 46 -14.63 -9.42 -9.91
C PHE A 46 -14.58 -9.24 -11.44
N ARG A 47 -15.20 -10.16 -12.19
CA ARG A 47 -15.23 -10.10 -13.67
C ARG A 47 -15.98 -8.86 -14.19
N LYS A 48 -17.07 -8.48 -13.52
CA LYS A 48 -17.85 -7.29 -13.90
C LYS A 48 -17.07 -6.01 -13.61
N ALA A 49 -16.36 -5.95 -12.47
CA ALA A 49 -15.48 -4.84 -12.13
C ALA A 49 -14.35 -4.68 -13.15
N LEU A 50 -13.67 -5.78 -13.53
CA LEU A 50 -12.62 -5.76 -14.55
C LEU A 50 -13.16 -5.29 -15.91
N LYS A 51 -14.34 -5.77 -16.32
CA LYS A 51 -14.98 -5.32 -17.57
C LYS A 51 -15.29 -3.82 -17.54
N ASN A 52 -15.85 -3.33 -16.43
CA ASN A 52 -16.20 -1.91 -16.27
C ASN A 52 -14.96 -1.00 -16.22
N MET A 53 -13.83 -1.51 -15.73
CA MET A 53 -12.56 -0.79 -15.72
C MET A 53 -12.00 -0.56 -17.13
N VAL A 54 -12.14 -1.57 -18.01
CA VAL A 54 -11.72 -1.50 -19.42
C VAL A 54 -12.75 -0.75 -20.28
N TYR A 55 -14.01 -0.70 -19.84
CA TYR A 55 -15.08 -0.03 -20.57
C TYR A 55 -14.88 1.50 -20.57
N LYS A 56 -14.66 2.05 -21.76
CA LYS A 56 -14.67 3.49 -22.02
C LYS A 56 -16.12 3.97 -21.93
N GLY A 57 -16.60 4.31 -20.73
CA GLY A 57 -17.86 5.02 -20.58
C GLY A 57 -17.89 6.27 -21.46
N THR A 58 -19.02 6.53 -22.10
CA THR A 58 -19.26 7.73 -22.91
C THR A 58 -19.14 8.94 -22.01
N GLY A 59 -18.13 9.79 -22.27
CA GLY A 59 -17.76 10.91 -21.42
C GLY A 59 -18.93 11.84 -21.13
N ALA A 60 -19.43 11.80 -19.89
CA ALA A 60 -20.10 12.94 -19.31
C ALA A 60 -19.04 14.04 -19.10
N LYS A 61 -19.38 15.29 -19.46
CA LYS A 61 -18.47 16.43 -19.34
C LYS A 61 -17.98 16.56 -17.90
N GLY A 62 -16.67 16.35 -17.68
CA GLY A 62 -16.01 16.49 -16.39
C GLY A 62 -15.56 15.19 -15.72
N GLU A 63 -15.91 14.01 -16.24
CA GLU A 63 -15.48 12.74 -15.66
C GLU A 63 -14.12 12.28 -16.20
N ILE A 64 -13.19 12.00 -15.28
CA ILE A 64 -11.90 11.36 -15.60
C ILE A 64 -12.20 9.94 -16.07
N ARG A 65 -11.55 9.51 -17.16
CA ARG A 65 -11.73 8.15 -17.71
C ARG A 65 -11.48 7.10 -16.61
N PRO A 66 -12.35 6.10 -16.42
CA PRO A 66 -12.19 5.07 -15.39
C PRO A 66 -10.81 4.40 -15.39
N PHE A 67 -10.25 4.19 -16.59
CA PHE A 67 -8.92 3.64 -16.77
C PHE A 67 -7.79 4.55 -16.26
N ALA A 68 -7.90 5.87 -16.44
CA ALA A 68 -6.92 6.83 -15.93
C ALA A 68 -7.00 6.95 -14.40
N VAL A 69 -8.22 6.93 -13.83
CA VAL A 69 -8.42 6.87 -12.38
C VAL A 69 -7.79 5.61 -11.78
N TRP A 70 -7.94 4.47 -12.46
CA TRP A 70 -7.36 3.21 -12.01
C TRP A 70 -5.83 3.27 -11.94
N TRP A 71 -5.17 3.78 -12.97
CA TRP A 71 -3.72 3.99 -12.92
C TRP A 71 -3.33 4.93 -11.80
N ALA A 72 -3.99 6.08 -11.66
CA ALA A 72 -3.68 7.01 -10.58
C ALA A 72 -3.79 6.37 -9.19
N VAL A 73 -4.83 5.54 -8.96
CA VAL A 73 -5.00 4.79 -7.70
C VAL A 73 -3.90 3.73 -7.54
N MET A 74 -3.55 3.00 -8.60
CA MET A 74 -2.45 2.03 -8.57
C MET A 74 -1.10 2.66 -8.27
N GLY A 75 -0.81 3.86 -8.77
CA GLY A 75 0.45 4.54 -8.48
C GLY A 75 0.56 4.99 -7.03
N ALA A 76 -0.57 5.27 -6.39
CA ALA A 76 -0.60 5.58 -4.97
C ALA A 76 -0.38 4.33 -4.10
N THR A 77 -0.75 3.15 -4.58
CA THR A 77 -0.64 1.89 -3.80
C THR A 77 0.60 1.08 -4.15
N VAL A 78 1.12 1.17 -5.37
CA VAL A 78 2.37 0.51 -5.78
C VAL A 78 3.52 1.43 -5.42
N GLY A 79 4.32 1.01 -4.46
CA GLY A 79 5.54 1.73 -4.09
C GLY A 79 6.60 0.81 -3.53
N VAL A 80 7.57 1.40 -2.83
CA VAL A 80 8.61 0.65 -2.09
C VAL A 80 8.01 -0.43 -1.18
N GLY A 81 6.83 -0.18 -0.60
CA GLY A 81 6.14 -1.16 0.24
C GLY A 81 5.91 -2.51 -0.45
N ASN A 82 5.58 -2.52 -1.74
CA ASN A 82 5.37 -3.76 -2.50
C ASN A 82 6.67 -4.53 -2.77
N ILE A 83 7.80 -3.83 -2.85
CA ILE A 83 9.10 -4.43 -3.16
C ILE A 83 9.80 -4.83 -1.87
N ALA A 84 10.12 -3.83 -1.03
CA ALA A 84 10.83 -4.02 0.22
C ALA A 84 9.95 -4.71 1.27
N GLY A 85 8.66 -4.41 1.33
CA GLY A 85 7.74 -5.01 2.29
C GLY A 85 7.49 -6.49 2.02
N VAL A 86 7.24 -6.88 0.76
CA VAL A 86 7.11 -8.31 0.38
C VAL A 86 8.43 -9.05 0.64
N SER A 87 9.56 -8.47 0.24
CA SER A 87 10.89 -9.07 0.50
C SER A 87 11.14 -9.25 2.00
N THR A 88 10.83 -8.24 2.80
CA THR A 88 10.95 -8.30 4.27
C THR A 88 10.01 -9.35 4.87
N ALA A 89 8.77 -9.45 4.39
CA ALA A 89 7.82 -10.45 4.84
C ALA A 89 8.28 -11.88 4.53
N ILE A 90 8.86 -12.11 3.35
CA ILE A 90 9.45 -13.41 2.98
C ILE A 90 10.72 -13.68 3.80
N HIS A 91 11.57 -12.67 4.02
CA HIS A 91 12.79 -12.83 4.81
C HIS A 91 12.48 -13.17 6.28
N LEU A 92 11.51 -12.49 6.88
CA LEU A 92 11.14 -12.67 8.29
C LEU A 92 10.15 -13.82 8.52
N GLY A 93 9.26 -14.08 7.56
CA GLY A 93 8.17 -15.05 7.67
C GLY A 93 8.30 -16.28 6.76
N GLY A 94 9.36 -16.37 5.97
CA GLY A 94 9.53 -17.44 4.98
C GLY A 94 8.54 -17.36 3.81
N ALA A 95 8.62 -18.33 2.90
CA ALA A 95 7.79 -18.37 1.69
C ALA A 95 6.28 -18.42 1.98
N GLY A 96 5.88 -18.98 3.13
CA GLY A 96 4.48 -19.07 3.55
C GLY A 96 3.81 -17.72 3.80
N ALA A 97 4.58 -16.65 4.03
CA ALA A 97 4.04 -15.30 4.20
C ALA A 97 3.27 -14.83 2.97
N LEU A 98 3.74 -15.21 1.77
CA LEU A 98 3.15 -14.78 0.52
C LEU A 98 1.71 -15.28 0.35
N PHE A 99 1.41 -16.51 0.79
CA PHE A 99 0.04 -17.03 0.79
C PHE A 99 -0.89 -16.17 1.65
N TRP A 100 -0.46 -15.84 2.87
CA TRP A 100 -1.25 -15.01 3.77
C TRP A 100 -1.39 -13.58 3.27
N MET A 101 -0.38 -13.03 2.59
CA MET A 101 -0.51 -11.73 1.91
C MET A 101 -1.61 -11.77 0.84
N TRP A 102 -1.75 -12.87 0.08
CA TRP A 102 -2.85 -13.02 -0.89
C TRP A 102 -4.21 -13.09 -0.21
N VAL A 103 -4.34 -13.85 0.89
CA VAL A 103 -5.58 -13.91 1.67
C VAL A 103 -5.96 -12.51 2.17
N CYS A 104 -5.01 -11.77 2.73
CA CYS A 104 -5.22 -10.41 3.22
C CYS A 104 -5.58 -9.44 2.10
N ALA A 105 -4.97 -9.57 0.92
CA ALA A 105 -5.36 -8.79 -0.26
C ALA A 105 -6.81 -9.05 -0.66
N ILE A 106 -7.26 -10.32 -0.67
CA ILE A 106 -8.65 -10.67 -1.00
C ILE A 106 -9.64 -10.09 0.00
N LEU A 107 -9.33 -10.16 1.31
CA LEU A 107 -10.16 -9.56 2.35
C LEU A 107 -10.15 -8.02 2.26
N GLY A 108 -8.97 -7.44 2.01
CA GLY A 108 -8.77 -6.00 1.85
C GLY A 108 -9.51 -5.41 0.66
N MET A 109 -9.68 -6.15 -0.44
CA MET A 109 -10.48 -5.70 -1.59
C MET A 109 -11.88 -5.28 -1.19
N MET A 110 -12.54 -6.05 -0.31
CA MET A 110 -13.91 -5.74 0.10
C MET A 110 -13.96 -4.55 1.06
N THR A 111 -13.05 -4.47 2.03
CA THR A 111 -12.90 -3.30 2.91
C THR A 111 -12.71 -2.03 2.07
N LYS A 112 -11.80 -2.08 1.09
CA LYS A 112 -11.53 -0.94 0.22
C LYS A 112 -12.74 -0.55 -0.65
N ALA A 113 -13.50 -1.53 -1.13
CA ALA A 113 -14.72 -1.28 -1.89
C ALA A 113 -15.78 -0.55 -1.04
N ILE A 114 -15.94 -0.92 0.23
CA ILE A 114 -16.85 -0.23 1.15
C ILE A 114 -16.36 1.20 1.41
N GLU A 115 -15.06 1.39 1.69
CA GLU A 115 -14.49 2.73 1.89
C GLU A 115 -14.74 3.64 0.69
N ALA A 116 -14.48 3.14 -0.53
CA ALA A 116 -14.70 3.91 -1.76
C ALA A 116 -16.19 4.24 -1.96
N THR A 117 -17.08 3.31 -1.64
CA THR A 117 -18.53 3.51 -1.74
C THR A 117 -19.02 4.56 -0.74
N LEU A 118 -18.59 4.48 0.52
CA LEU A 118 -18.91 5.45 1.56
C LEU A 118 -18.34 6.83 1.22
N ALA A 119 -17.09 6.90 0.78
CA ALA A 119 -16.45 8.15 0.37
C ALA A 119 -17.20 8.84 -0.77
N ASN A 120 -17.70 8.07 -1.75
CA ASN A 120 -18.51 8.62 -2.84
C ASN A 120 -19.91 9.05 -2.38
N TYR A 121 -20.50 8.35 -1.41
CA TYR A 121 -21.79 8.73 -0.82
C TYR A 121 -21.70 10.02 0.00
N THR A 122 -20.59 10.24 0.71
CA THR A 122 -20.39 11.40 1.59
C THR A 122 -19.61 12.54 0.95
N LYS A 123 -19.32 12.47 -0.36
CA LYS A 123 -18.58 13.52 -1.07
C LYS A 123 -19.35 14.83 -1.04
N ARG A 124 -18.62 15.94 -0.92
CA ARG A 124 -19.16 17.29 -0.96
C ARG A 124 -18.42 18.09 -2.02
N VAL A 125 -19.14 18.99 -2.68
CA VAL A 125 -18.54 19.94 -3.61
C VAL A 125 -18.46 21.27 -2.88
N THR A 126 -17.24 21.75 -2.65
CA THR A 126 -16.96 23.05 -2.04
C THR A 126 -17.45 24.17 -2.99
N PRO A 127 -17.79 25.37 -2.51
CA PRO A 127 -18.24 26.48 -3.38
C PRO A 127 -17.24 26.85 -4.49
N GLU A 128 -15.97 26.54 -4.31
CA GLU A 128 -14.88 26.70 -5.27
C GLU A 128 -14.86 25.60 -6.37
N GLY A 129 -15.85 24.71 -6.40
CA GLY A 129 -15.94 23.61 -7.36
C GLY A 129 -15.01 22.43 -7.08
N ARG A 130 -14.36 22.40 -5.91
CA ARG A 130 -13.50 21.30 -5.47
C ARG A 130 -14.34 20.15 -4.93
N VAL A 131 -13.97 18.92 -5.26
CA VAL A 131 -14.62 17.73 -4.71
C VAL A 131 -13.83 17.28 -3.49
N GLU A 132 -14.46 17.37 -2.33
CA GLU A 132 -13.94 16.91 -1.06
C GLU A 132 -14.63 15.60 -0.65
N GLY A 133 -13.87 14.62 -0.21
CA GLY A 133 -14.40 13.34 0.21
C GLY A 133 -13.34 12.51 0.91
N GLY A 134 -13.73 11.29 1.28
CA GLY A 134 -12.85 10.34 1.95
C GLY A 134 -13.27 10.04 3.38
N THR A 135 -12.43 9.25 4.04
CA THR A 135 -12.65 8.67 5.37
C THR A 135 -13.15 9.63 6.45
N PRO A 136 -12.58 10.83 6.64
CA PRO A 136 -13.05 11.73 7.70
C PRO A 136 -14.49 12.21 7.50
N TYR A 137 -15.00 12.27 6.27
CA TYR A 137 -16.35 12.76 5.98
C TYR A 137 -17.44 11.78 6.39
N TYR A 138 -17.24 10.48 6.17
CA TYR A 138 -18.22 9.48 6.62
C TYR A 138 -18.06 9.12 8.10
N ILE A 139 -16.84 9.14 8.65
CA ILE A 139 -16.62 8.92 10.09
C ILE A 139 -17.33 10.01 10.91
N ARG A 140 -17.34 11.26 10.43
CA ARG A 140 -18.02 12.37 11.10
C ARG A 140 -19.53 12.15 11.27
N LEU A 141 -20.14 11.32 10.43
CA LEU A 141 -21.58 11.01 10.49
C LEU A 141 -21.93 10.00 11.61
N ILE A 142 -20.94 9.36 12.23
CA ILE A 142 -21.17 8.43 13.34
C ILE A 142 -21.68 9.23 14.56
N PRO A 143 -22.85 8.87 15.14
CA PRO A 143 -23.39 9.57 16.29
C PRO A 143 -22.43 9.56 17.49
N VAL A 144 -22.46 10.64 18.28
CA VAL A 144 -21.73 10.81 19.56
C VAL A 144 -20.20 10.96 19.42
N VAL A 145 -19.52 10.06 18.70
CA VAL A 145 -18.04 10.02 18.64
C VAL A 145 -17.45 10.43 17.28
N GLY A 146 -18.26 10.49 16.23
CA GLY A 146 -17.81 10.69 14.85
C GLY A 146 -16.95 11.94 14.63
N PRO A 147 -17.35 13.14 15.11
CA PRO A 147 -16.56 14.35 14.92
C PRO A 147 -15.16 14.28 15.54
N ALA A 148 -15.04 13.73 16.74
CA ALA A 148 -13.74 13.54 17.39
C ALA A 148 -12.86 12.54 16.64
N LEU A 149 -13.46 11.42 16.21
CA LEU A 149 -12.75 10.37 15.49
C LEU A 149 -12.27 10.83 14.10
N ALA A 150 -13.05 11.68 13.42
CA ALA A 150 -12.65 12.29 12.15
C ALA A 150 -11.44 13.22 12.29
N VAL A 151 -11.35 14.00 13.37
CA VAL A 151 -10.19 14.85 13.68
C VAL A 151 -8.96 13.98 13.97
N ILE A 152 -9.09 12.97 14.82
CA ILE A 152 -8.00 12.03 15.15
C ILE A 152 -7.49 11.33 13.88
N PHE A 153 -8.40 10.83 13.04
CA PHE A 153 -8.05 10.20 11.77
C PHE A 153 -7.28 11.16 10.85
N SER A 154 -7.71 12.41 10.77
CA SER A 154 -7.08 13.42 9.91
C SER A 154 -5.66 13.75 10.38
N ILE A 155 -5.44 13.88 11.69
CA ILE A 155 -4.12 14.10 12.29
C ILE A 155 -3.20 12.91 12.02
N PHE A 156 -3.67 11.68 12.27
CA PHE A 156 -2.86 10.49 11.99
C PHE A 156 -2.57 10.31 10.51
N THR A 157 -3.52 10.61 9.63
CA THR A 157 -3.32 10.55 8.18
C THR A 157 -2.28 11.58 7.74
N PHE A 158 -2.32 12.80 8.29
CA PHE A 158 -1.33 13.83 8.01
C PHE A 158 0.07 13.41 8.43
N ILE A 159 0.23 12.86 9.64
CA ILE A 159 1.52 12.34 10.13
C ILE A 159 2.00 11.15 9.29
N ALA A 160 1.10 10.20 8.99
CA ALA A 160 1.39 9.01 8.20
C ALA A 160 1.82 9.35 6.76
N ALA A 161 1.30 10.44 6.18
CA ALA A 161 1.67 10.92 4.86
C ALA A 161 3.17 11.31 4.78
N PHE A 162 3.76 11.84 5.84
CA PHE A 162 5.21 12.10 5.88
C PHE A 162 6.02 10.80 5.97
N GLY A 163 5.56 9.84 6.77
CA GLY A 163 6.24 8.55 6.93
C GLY A 163 6.19 7.69 5.67
N ILE A 164 5.01 7.12 5.40
CA ILE A 164 4.79 6.16 4.31
C ILE A 164 4.83 6.86 2.94
N GLY A 165 4.29 8.08 2.86
CA GLY A 165 4.17 8.81 1.61
C GLY A 165 5.45 9.53 1.15
N ASN A 166 6.38 9.84 2.05
CA ASN A 166 7.58 10.63 1.71
C ASN A 166 8.89 9.99 2.18
N MET A 167 9.11 9.91 3.49
CA MET A 167 10.43 9.55 4.06
C MET A 167 10.89 8.14 3.65
N VAL A 168 10.00 7.15 3.75
CA VAL A 168 10.34 5.75 3.40
C VAL A 168 10.63 5.61 1.90
N GLN A 169 9.87 6.31 1.06
CA GLN A 169 10.04 6.30 -0.39
C GLN A 169 11.38 6.94 -0.79
N ALA A 170 11.67 8.15 -0.28
CA ALA A 170 12.91 8.87 -0.55
C ALA A 170 14.15 8.13 -0.03
N ASN A 171 14.06 7.54 1.17
CA ASN A 171 15.15 6.77 1.75
C ASN A 171 15.50 5.53 0.92
N SER A 172 14.50 4.85 0.37
CA SER A 172 14.72 3.66 -0.47
C SER A 172 15.36 3.99 -1.81
N VAL A 173 14.99 5.12 -2.42
CA VAL A 173 15.67 5.64 -3.62
C VAL A 173 17.14 5.97 -3.31
N ALA A 174 17.41 6.60 -2.16
CA ALA A 174 18.77 6.90 -1.74
C ALA A 174 19.60 5.62 -1.51
N HIS A 175 19.02 4.59 -0.87
CA HIS A 175 19.69 3.30 -0.71
C HIS A 175 19.95 2.57 -2.03
N ALA A 176 19.02 2.65 -2.99
CA ALA A 176 19.25 2.10 -4.33
C ALA A 176 20.42 2.82 -5.03
N ALA A 177 20.49 4.15 -4.93
CA ALA A 177 21.60 4.93 -5.48
C ALA A 177 22.95 4.59 -4.82
N GLU A 178 22.95 4.42 -3.49
CA GLU A 178 24.11 3.96 -2.72
C GLU A 178 24.62 2.60 -3.20
N TYR A 179 23.71 1.64 -3.37
CA TYR A 179 24.03 0.29 -3.84
C TYR A 179 24.66 0.31 -5.23
N ILE A 180 24.08 1.07 -6.16
CA ILE A 180 24.61 1.23 -7.52
C ILE A 180 26.00 1.87 -7.47
N ALA A 181 26.19 2.94 -6.69
CA ALA A 181 27.50 3.59 -6.58
C ALA A 181 28.57 2.64 -6.04
N GLY A 182 28.23 1.80 -5.06
CA GLY A 182 29.13 0.76 -4.55
C GLY A 182 29.55 -0.25 -5.63
N MET A 183 28.64 -0.64 -6.52
CA MET A 183 28.93 -1.55 -7.64
C MET A 183 29.95 -0.97 -8.62
N TYR A 184 29.95 0.35 -8.82
CA TYR A 184 30.86 1.05 -9.73
C TYR A 184 32.08 1.68 -9.02
N LYS A 185 32.36 1.32 -7.76
CA LYS A 185 33.44 1.90 -6.92
C LYS A 185 33.36 3.44 -6.79
N GLY A 186 32.16 4.01 -6.89
CA GLY A 186 31.90 5.42 -6.64
C GLY A 186 31.72 5.71 -5.15
N SER A 187 31.68 6.99 -4.78
CA SER A 187 31.45 7.43 -3.39
C SER A 187 29.96 7.27 -3.00
N PRO A 188 29.61 6.35 -2.08
CA PRO A 188 28.21 6.04 -1.76
C PRO A 188 27.47 7.22 -1.13
N GLU A 189 28.16 8.01 -0.30
CA GLU A 189 27.61 9.21 0.35
C GLU A 189 27.21 10.28 -0.66
N VAL A 190 28.05 10.50 -1.69
CA VAL A 190 27.78 11.46 -2.77
C VAL A 190 26.56 11.01 -3.57
N ALA A 191 26.43 9.72 -3.86
CA ALA A 191 25.28 9.16 -4.58
C ALA A 191 23.97 9.35 -3.81
N ARG A 192 23.97 9.13 -2.48
CA ARG A 192 22.80 9.37 -1.62
C ARG A 192 22.39 10.85 -1.61
N LEU A 193 23.37 11.75 -1.48
CA LEU A 193 23.13 13.18 -1.49
C LEU A 193 22.55 13.65 -2.84
N LEU A 194 23.14 13.20 -3.95
CA LEU A 194 22.66 13.51 -5.31
C LEU A 194 21.24 12.99 -5.53
N ALA A 195 20.94 11.74 -5.12
CA ALA A 195 19.59 11.18 -5.22
C ALA A 195 18.57 12.03 -4.44
N GLY A 196 18.91 12.45 -3.22
CA GLY A 196 18.06 13.33 -2.41
C GLY A 196 17.82 14.70 -3.05
N ILE A 197 18.87 15.34 -3.57
CA ILE A 197 18.77 16.65 -4.24
C ILE A 197 17.89 16.54 -5.49
N LEU A 198 18.09 15.51 -6.32
CA LEU A 198 17.29 15.29 -7.52
C LEU A 198 15.81 15.08 -7.17
N MET A 199 15.53 14.25 -6.16
CA MET A 199 14.16 14.03 -5.67
C MET A 199 13.52 15.34 -5.18
N LEU A 200 14.26 16.17 -4.45
CA LEU A 200 13.78 17.47 -3.98
C LEU A 200 13.45 18.40 -5.16
N VAL A 201 14.34 18.51 -6.14
CA VAL A 201 14.14 19.38 -7.31
C VAL A 201 12.93 18.92 -8.13
N PHE A 202 12.85 17.64 -8.48
CA PHE A 202 11.72 17.12 -9.27
C PHE A 202 10.40 17.24 -8.51
N THR A 203 10.38 16.92 -7.21
CA THR A 203 9.17 17.06 -6.39
C THR A 203 8.73 18.52 -6.33
N ALA A 204 9.66 19.46 -6.10
CA ALA A 204 9.35 20.89 -6.06
C ALA A 204 8.76 21.41 -7.39
N LEU A 205 9.29 20.96 -8.53
CA LEU A 205 8.78 21.32 -9.86
C LEU A 205 7.34 20.84 -10.09
N VAL A 206 7.01 19.64 -9.60
CA VAL A 206 5.66 19.07 -9.72
C VAL A 206 4.68 19.76 -8.77
N VAL A 207 5.07 19.92 -7.50
CA VAL A 207 4.23 20.50 -6.44
C VAL A 207 3.91 21.97 -6.69
N ARG A 208 4.84 22.74 -7.26
CA ARG A 208 4.63 24.16 -7.58
C ARG A 208 3.45 24.39 -8.55
N GLY A 209 3.12 23.41 -9.38
CA GLY A 209 1.96 23.49 -10.29
C GLY A 209 0.62 23.14 -9.65
N GLY A 210 0.58 22.85 -8.35
CA GLY A 210 -0.62 22.47 -7.62
C GLY A 210 -1.20 21.11 -8.03
N LEU A 211 -2.40 20.82 -7.53
CA LEU A 211 -3.05 19.50 -7.67
C LEU A 211 -3.24 19.06 -9.13
N LYS A 212 -3.52 20.00 -10.04
CA LYS A 212 -3.72 19.71 -11.46
C LYS A 212 -2.45 19.15 -12.11
N ARG A 213 -1.29 19.76 -11.84
CA ARG A 213 0.00 19.30 -12.37
C ARG A 213 0.43 17.96 -11.75
N ILE A 214 0.17 17.76 -10.46
CA ILE A 214 0.41 16.48 -9.79
C ILE A 214 -0.38 15.36 -10.48
N ALA A 215 -1.67 15.60 -10.74
CA ALA A 215 -2.51 14.62 -11.43
C ALA A 215 -2.05 14.36 -12.87
N GLU A 216 -1.69 15.42 -13.62
CA GLU A 216 -1.17 15.30 -14.99
C GLU A 216 0.11 14.47 -15.05
N VAL A 217 1.11 14.77 -14.20
CA VAL A 217 2.38 14.02 -14.18
C VAL A 217 2.14 12.56 -13.75
N SER A 218 1.31 12.34 -12.73
CA SER A 218 0.98 11.00 -12.24
C SER A 218 0.31 10.15 -13.32
N ASN A 219 -0.56 10.74 -14.15
CA ASN A 219 -1.23 10.03 -15.24
C ASN A 219 -0.28 9.49 -16.30
N TYR A 220 0.93 10.04 -16.45
CA TYR A 220 1.94 9.52 -17.37
C TYR A 220 2.98 8.64 -16.68
N LEU A 221 3.47 9.07 -15.51
CA LEU A 221 4.54 8.39 -14.80
C LEU A 221 4.10 7.03 -14.25
N VAL A 222 2.88 6.97 -13.72
CA VAL A 222 2.37 5.77 -13.05
C VAL A 222 2.15 4.60 -14.02
N PRO A 223 1.44 4.76 -15.15
CA PRO A 223 1.30 3.66 -16.10
C PRO A 223 2.64 3.13 -16.59
N PHE A 224 3.60 4.03 -16.83
CA PHE A 224 4.96 3.63 -17.23
C PHE A 224 5.66 2.80 -16.14
N MET A 225 5.67 3.29 -14.90
CA MET A 225 6.28 2.61 -13.76
C MET A 225 5.70 1.21 -13.54
N VAL A 226 4.38 1.08 -13.52
CA VAL A 226 3.71 -0.20 -13.27
C VAL A 226 3.91 -1.16 -14.44
N THR A 227 3.83 -0.68 -15.68
CA THR A 227 4.07 -1.52 -16.87
C THR A 227 5.50 -2.04 -16.87
N TRP A 228 6.48 -1.18 -16.56
CA TRP A 228 7.89 -1.58 -16.45
C TRP A 228 8.10 -2.62 -15.35
N TYR A 229 7.54 -2.38 -14.16
CA TYR A 229 7.62 -3.31 -13.04
C TYR A 229 7.05 -4.70 -13.38
N ILE A 230 5.88 -4.75 -14.01
CA ILE A 230 5.24 -6.00 -14.46
C ILE A 230 6.10 -6.68 -15.54
N ALA A 231 6.62 -5.94 -16.52
CA ALA A 231 7.45 -6.49 -17.58
C ALA A 231 8.72 -7.16 -17.04
N VAL A 232 9.46 -6.47 -16.15
CA VAL A 232 10.66 -7.02 -15.52
C VAL A 232 10.31 -8.23 -14.66
N SER A 233 9.19 -8.20 -13.93
CA SER A 233 8.73 -9.33 -13.12
C SER A 233 8.41 -10.55 -13.99
N ILE A 234 7.73 -10.36 -15.12
CA ILE A 234 7.43 -11.45 -16.07
C ILE A 234 8.73 -12.02 -16.66
N ILE A 235 9.69 -11.18 -17.04
CA ILE A 235 10.99 -11.64 -17.54
C ILE A 235 11.70 -12.49 -16.48
N ALA A 236 11.72 -12.06 -15.22
CA ALA A 236 12.29 -12.84 -14.13
C ALA A 236 11.57 -14.19 -13.94
N LEU A 237 10.24 -14.21 -14.01
CA LEU A 237 9.47 -15.46 -13.92
C LEU A 237 9.76 -16.42 -15.08
N VAL A 238 10.00 -15.91 -16.29
CA VAL A 238 10.37 -16.72 -17.45
C VAL A 238 11.78 -17.29 -17.30
N ILE A 239 12.74 -16.49 -16.83
CA ILE A 239 14.13 -16.93 -16.58
C ILE A 239 14.18 -18.04 -15.53
N TYR A 240 13.35 -17.96 -14.49
CA TYR A 240 13.29 -18.93 -13.40
C TYR A 240 12.08 -19.88 -13.49
N ALA A 241 11.53 -20.08 -14.69
CA ALA A 241 10.28 -20.83 -14.88
C ALA A 241 10.37 -22.28 -14.38
N GLU A 242 11.54 -22.91 -14.46
CA GLU A 242 11.78 -24.28 -13.97
C GLU A 242 11.60 -24.41 -12.45
N ASN A 243 11.92 -23.36 -11.70
CA ASN A 243 11.81 -23.35 -10.24
C ASN A 243 10.39 -22.98 -9.77
N LEU A 244 9.56 -22.43 -10.67
CA LEU A 244 8.24 -21.91 -10.32
C LEU A 244 7.31 -22.96 -9.67
N PRO A 245 7.23 -24.22 -10.15
CA PRO A 245 6.40 -25.24 -9.51
C PRO A 245 6.87 -25.57 -8.09
N LEU A 246 8.19 -25.61 -7.87
CA LEU A 246 8.77 -25.86 -6.55
C LEU A 246 8.45 -24.70 -5.61
N THR A 247 8.67 -23.46 -6.04
CA THR A 247 8.38 -22.27 -5.24
C THR A 247 6.90 -22.17 -4.86
N ILE A 248 5.98 -22.47 -5.78
CA ILE A 248 4.54 -22.50 -5.47
C ILE A 248 4.26 -23.57 -4.41
N ARG A 249 4.82 -24.77 -4.55
CA ARG A 249 4.66 -25.83 -3.55
C ARG A 249 5.19 -25.41 -2.18
N GLU A 250 6.35 -24.75 -2.14
CA GLU A 250 6.93 -24.22 -0.91
C GLU A 250 6.02 -23.19 -0.24
N ILE A 251 5.47 -22.23 -1.00
CA ILE A 251 4.53 -21.22 -0.48
C ILE A 251 3.37 -21.89 0.27
N PHE A 252 2.71 -22.89 -0.36
CA PHE A 252 1.59 -23.59 0.29
C PHE A 252 2.05 -24.49 1.44
N THR A 253 3.17 -25.19 1.30
CA THR A 253 3.69 -26.08 2.35
C THR A 253 4.04 -25.28 3.60
N TYR A 254 4.82 -24.21 3.46
CA TYR A 254 5.23 -23.34 4.56
C TYR A 254 4.07 -22.57 5.18
N ALA A 255 3.04 -22.25 4.40
CA ALA A 255 1.83 -21.58 4.92
C ALA A 255 1.02 -22.44 5.90
N PHE A 256 1.04 -23.78 5.74
CA PHE A 256 0.22 -24.71 6.51
C PHE A 256 1.00 -25.72 7.37
N THR A 257 2.35 -25.67 7.38
CA THR A 257 3.16 -26.61 8.16
C THR A 257 2.95 -26.48 9.69
N PRO A 258 2.84 -27.60 10.43
CA PRO A 258 2.68 -27.60 11.88
C PRO A 258 3.84 -26.97 12.67
N GLN A 259 5.08 -26.91 12.14
CA GLN A 259 6.14 -26.12 12.78
C GLN A 259 5.82 -24.62 12.84
N ALA A 260 4.98 -24.10 11.93
CA ALA A 260 4.45 -22.75 12.04
C ALA A 260 3.36 -22.65 13.13
N ALA A 261 2.56 -23.71 13.33
CA ALA A 261 1.52 -23.75 14.35
C ALA A 261 2.04 -24.01 15.79
N ALA A 262 3.17 -24.71 15.95
CA ALA A 262 3.68 -25.16 17.25
C ALA A 262 4.42 -24.07 18.05
N VAL A 263 4.95 -23.03 17.40
CA VAL A 263 5.75 -21.98 18.07
C VAL A 263 5.60 -20.64 17.36
N GLY A 264 4.48 -19.92 17.55
CA GLY A 264 4.36 -18.47 17.23
C GLY A 264 4.65 -18.00 15.79
N LEU A 265 5.12 -18.86 14.90
CA LEU A 265 5.63 -18.56 13.58
C LEU A 265 4.48 -18.38 12.60
N ALA A 266 3.43 -19.21 12.62
CA ALA A 266 2.22 -18.95 11.83
C ALA A 266 1.60 -17.60 12.21
N GLY A 267 1.59 -17.28 13.51
CA GLY A 267 1.22 -15.96 14.00
C GLY A 267 2.13 -14.85 13.46
N TRP A 268 3.45 -15.06 13.46
CA TRP A 268 4.46 -14.12 12.94
C TRP A 268 4.45 -13.97 11.41
N VAL A 269 4.16 -15.05 10.68
CA VAL A 269 4.04 -15.11 9.21
C VAL A 269 2.79 -14.36 8.79
N VAL A 270 1.66 -14.66 9.43
CA VAL A 270 0.40 -13.93 9.23
C VAL A 270 0.54 -12.47 9.66
N TYR A 271 1.20 -12.21 10.78
CA TYR A 271 1.51 -10.87 11.27
C TYR A 271 2.37 -10.06 10.29
N SER A 272 3.45 -10.65 9.79
CA SER A 272 4.36 -10.00 8.84
C SER A 272 3.67 -9.79 7.49
N ALA A 273 2.90 -10.77 7.05
CA ALA A 273 2.07 -10.68 5.86
C ALA A 273 0.99 -9.59 5.97
N ILE A 274 0.37 -9.42 7.14
CA ILE A 274 -0.65 -8.40 7.36
C ILE A 274 -0.03 -7.01 7.46
N ARG A 275 1.08 -6.88 8.19
CA ARG A 275 1.81 -5.62 8.33
C ARG A 275 2.39 -5.13 7.01
N CYS A 276 2.86 -6.04 6.15
CA CYS A 276 3.44 -5.70 4.86
C CYS A 276 2.43 -5.76 3.69
N GLY A 277 1.27 -6.40 3.89
CA GLY A 277 0.28 -6.67 2.84
C GLY A 277 -0.98 -5.79 2.90
N PHE A 278 -1.30 -5.20 4.06
CA PHE A 278 -2.29 -4.12 4.12
C PHE A 278 -1.60 -2.80 3.71
N CYS A 279 -1.90 -2.33 2.51
CA CYS A 279 -1.49 -1.04 1.96
C CYS A 279 -2.72 -0.28 1.45
#